data_AF-A0A258QVX1-F1
#
_entry.id   AF-A0A258QVX1-F1
#
_cell.length_a   1.000
_cell.length_b   1.000
_cell.length_c   1.000
_cell.angle_alpha   90.00
_cell.angle_beta   90.00
_cell.angle_gamma   90.00
#
_symmetry.space_group_name_H-M   'P 1'
#
loop_
_entity.id
_entity.type
_entity.pdbx_description
1 polymer ?
#
loop_
_entity_poly.entity_id
_entity_poly.type
_entity_poly.pdbx_seq_one_letter_code
_entity_poly.pdbx_strand_id
1 'polypeptide(L)' 'MELTPREKDKLLIFTAALLARADVMEGVPEMIPEIQVEATFPDGTKLVTVHHPII' A
#
# COMPACT_ATOMS: atom_id res chain seq x y z
N MET A 1 0.91 17.68 -1.85
CA MET A 1 1.66 17.38 -0.61
C MET A 1 2.37 16.06 -0.87
N GLU A 2 3.70 16.03 -0.92
CA GLU A 2 4.46 14.84 -1.34
C GLU A 2 5.03 14.10 -0.11
N LEU A 3 5.02 12.77 -0.14
CA LEU A 3 5.71 11.96 0.86
C LEU A 3 7.22 12.16 0.74
N THR A 4 7.91 12.28 1.86
CA THR A 4 9.38 12.28 1.86
C THR A 4 9.90 10.90 1.45
N PRO A 5 11.12 10.79 0.88
CA PRO A 5 11.69 9.49 0.49
C PRO A 5 11.67 8.44 1.62
N ARG A 6 11.99 8.87 2.85
CA ARG A 6 12.00 7.99 4.04
C ARG A 6 10.60 7.49 4.43
N GLU A 7 9.56 8.28 4.21
CA GLU A 7 8.17 7.87 4.45
C GLU A 7 7.69 6.90 3.38
N LYS A 8 8.07 7.13 2.11
CA LYS A 8 7.81 6.20 1.01
C LYS A 8 8.46 4.85 1.26
N ASP A 9 9.72 4.81 1.69
CA ASP A 9 10.45 3.55 1.94
C ASP A 9 9.79 2.72 3.06
N LYS A 10 9.41 3.36 4.17
CA LYS A 10 8.72 2.67 5.28
C LYS A 10 7.36 2.09 4.89
N LEU A 11 6.65 2.79 4.01
CA LEU A 11 5.29 2.47 3.59
C LEU A 11 5.28 1.40 2.49
N LEU A 12 6.16 1.52 1.50
CA LEU A 12 6.33 0.53 0.43
C LEU A 12 6.70 -0.85 1.00
N ILE A 13 7.55 -0.89 2.02
CA ILE A 13 7.91 -2.13 2.73
C ILE A 13 6.70 -2.70 3.51
N PHE A 14 5.77 -1.88 3.97
CA PHE A 14 4.61 -2.35 4.75
C PHE A 14 3.43 -2.79 3.87
N THR A 15 3.21 -2.13 2.72
CA THR A 15 2.04 -2.39 1.86
C THR A 15 2.29 -3.44 0.79
N ALA A 16 3.50 -3.52 0.22
CA ALA A 16 3.85 -4.57 -0.76
C ALA A 16 4.19 -5.92 -0.11
N ALA A 17 4.38 -5.97 1.21
CA ALA A 17 4.88 -7.15 1.91
C ALA A 17 3.81 -8.04 2.55
N LEU A 18 2.51 -7.72 2.43
CA LEU A 18 1.52 -8.41 3.26
C LEU A 18 0.88 -9.64 2.61
N LEU A 19 0.65 -9.66 1.30
CA LEU A 19 -0.03 -10.79 0.64
C LEU A 19 0.55 -11.06 -0.75
N ALA A 20 1.07 -12.27 -0.92
CA ALA A 20 1.30 -12.83 -2.25
C ALA A 20 -0.02 -13.34 -2.82
N ARG A 21 -0.08 -13.55 -4.14
CA ARG A 21 -1.21 -14.24 -4.79
C ARG A 21 -1.56 -15.59 -4.13
N ALA A 22 -0.56 -16.29 -3.59
CA ALA A 22 -0.72 -17.57 -2.91
C ALA A 22 -1.48 -17.47 -1.58
N ASP A 23 -1.57 -16.27 -0.99
CA ASP A 23 -2.21 -16.03 0.31
C ASP A 23 -3.69 -15.67 0.19
N VAL A 24 -4.22 -15.60 -1.03
CA VAL A 24 -5.60 -15.18 -1.31
C VAL A 24 -6.31 -16.17 -2.24
N MET A 25 -7.65 -16.09 -2.28
CA MET A 25 -8.43 -16.90 -3.22
C MET A 25 -8.20 -16.47 -4.67
N GLU A 26 -8.41 -17.39 -5.60
CA GLU A 26 -8.36 -17.11 -7.04
C GLU A 26 -9.27 -15.92 -7.40
N GLY A 27 -8.76 -15.00 -8.21
CA GLY A 27 -9.49 -13.80 -8.66
C GLY A 27 -9.43 -12.60 -7.70
N VAL A 28 -9.04 -12.78 -6.43
CA VAL A 28 -8.89 -11.68 -5.47
C VAL A 28 -7.86 -10.62 -5.89
N PRO A 29 -6.67 -10.98 -6.44
CA PRO A 29 -5.69 -9.99 -6.90
C PRO A 29 -6.26 -9.06 -7.99
N GLU A 30 -7.07 -9.59 -8.90
CA GLU A 30 -7.68 -8.84 -9.99
C GLU A 30 -8.85 -7.96 -9.53
N MET A 31 -9.50 -8.32 -8.41
CA MET A 31 -10.58 -7.52 -7.81
C MET A 31 -10.07 -6.27 -7.07
N ILE A 32 -8.79 -6.23 -6.69
CA ILE A 32 -8.21 -5.15 -5.88
C ILE A 32 -7.08 -4.45 -6.66
N PRO A 33 -7.42 -3.58 -7.63
CA PRO A 33 -6.41 -2.88 -8.43
C PRO A 33 -5.70 -1.77 -7.64
N GLU A 34 -6.33 -1.22 -6.60
CA GLU A 34 -5.73 -0.25 -5.70
C GLU A 34 -6.32 -0.30 -4.29
N ILE A 35 -5.52 0.14 -3.32
CA ILE A 35 -5.95 0.40 -1.95
C ILE A 35 -5.56 1.83 -1.59
N GLN A 36 -6.47 2.54 -0.93
CA GLN A 36 -6.23 3.86 -0.36
C GLN A 36 -6.33 3.82 1.16
N VAL A 37 -5.35 4.40 1.85
CA VAL A 37 -5.29 4.47 3.32
C VAL A 37 -4.88 5.86 3.74
N GLU A 38 -5.61 6.44 4.70
CA GLU A 38 -5.13 7.63 5.42
C GLU A 38 -4.28 7.20 6.60
N ALA A 39 -3.05 7.71 6.65
CA ALA A 39 -2.11 7.44 7.73
C ALA A 39 -1.54 8.75 8.29
N THR A 40 -1.32 8.77 9.60
CA THR A 40 -0.68 9.90 10.27
C THR A 40 0.84 9.73 10.22
N PHE A 41 1.50 10.66 9.53
CA PHE A 41 2.95 10.81 9.49
C PHE A 41 3.40 11.93 10.43
N PRO A 42 4.71 12.01 10.78
CA PRO A 42 5.21 13.07 11.66
C PRO A 42 4.91 14.50 11.21
N ASP A 43 4.65 14.71 9.92
CA ASP A 43 4.32 16.01 9.30
C ASP A 43 2.83 16.17 8.94
N GLY A 44 1.98 15.19 9.31
CA GLY A 44 0.52 15.28 9.15
C GLY A 44 -0.13 14.02 8.61
N THR A 45 -1.47 14.05 8.51
CA THR A 45 -2.23 12.98 7.86
C THR A 45 -2.06 13.05 6.35
N LYS A 46 -1.76 11.91 5.73
CA LYS A 46 -1.58 11.78 4.29
C LYS A 46 -2.41 10.62 3.76
N LEU A 47 -2.98 10.81 2.57
CA LEU A 47 -3.59 9.75 1.79
C LEU A 47 -2.49 8.99 1.04
N VAL A 48 -2.51 7.68 1.17
CA VAL A 48 -1.58 6.75 0.57
C VAL A 48 -2.34 5.89 -0.43
N THR A 49 -1.87 5.86 -1.67
CA THR A 49 -2.43 4.98 -2.71
C THR A 49 -1.41 3.91 -3.07
N VAL A 50 -1.82 2.65 -3.02
CA VAL A 50 -1.03 1.49 -3.41
C VAL A 50 -1.70 0.86 -4.61
N HIS A 51 -1.01 0.82 -5.75
CA HIS A 51 -1.50 0.16 -6.96
C HIS A 51 -1.02 -1.29 -6.98
N HIS A 52 -1.92 -2.20 -7.35
CA HIS A 52 -1.68 -3.65 -7.42
C HIS A 52 -1.00 -4.21 -6.15
N PRO A 53 -1.67 -4.11 -4.99
CA PRO A 53 -1.08 -4.46 -3.70
C PRO A 53 -0.82 -5.97 -3.50
N ILE A 54 -1.33 -6.84 -4.39
CA ILE A 54 -1.18 -8.30 -4.32
C ILE A 54 -0.39 -8.77 -5.54
N ILE A 55 0.78 -9.39 -5.32
CA ILE A 55 1.72 -9.80 -6.39
C ILE A 55 1.85 -11.31 -6.54
#